data_AF-E7C8M2-F1
#
_entry.id   AF-E7C8M2-F1
#
_cell.length_a   1.000
_cell.length_b   1.000
_cell.length_c   1.000
_cell.angle_alpha   90.00
_cell.angle_beta   90.00
_cell.angle_gamma   90.00
#
_symmetry.space_group_name_H-M   'P 1'
#
loop_
_entity.id
_entity.type
_entity.pdbx_description
1 polymer ?
#
loop_
_entity_poly.entity_id
_entity_poly.type
_entity_poly.pdbx_seq_one_letter_code
_entity_poly.pdbx_strand_id
1 'polypeptide(L)'
;MAEADIDAVPAIHPELDNWRKNFVGVSYVHSASKFELFGAIDDLWLGNDGEYIVVDYKATSKKGEVSLDADWQISYKRQMEIYQWLLRKNGLPVSQRGWFVYCNGKRDADGFNNKVEFIVKLLPYEGSDDWIDDALVDARDTLESNELPPASETCDYCIYREETACFETHDNHRSLDLKV
;
A
#
# COMPACT_ATOMS: atom_id res chain seq x y z
N MET A 1 21.04 6.29 -8.17
CA MET A 1 21.66 5.49 -7.10
C MET A 1 22.98 6.10 -6.66
N ALA A 2 23.96 6.33 -7.56
CA ALA A 2 25.22 6.98 -7.23
C ALA A 2 25.09 8.40 -6.61
N GLU A 3 24.16 9.23 -7.07
CA GLU A 3 23.92 10.57 -6.48
C GLU A 3 23.30 10.54 -5.07
N ALA A 4 22.81 9.39 -4.64
CA ALA A 4 22.18 9.18 -3.33
C ALA A 4 22.97 8.19 -2.45
N ASP A 5 24.20 7.85 -2.86
CA ASP A 5 25.09 6.92 -2.17
C ASP A 5 24.44 5.54 -1.88
N ILE A 6 23.56 5.10 -2.78
CA ILE A 6 22.91 3.79 -2.71
C ILE A 6 23.74 2.81 -3.55
N ASP A 7 24.36 1.84 -2.90
CA ASP A 7 25.15 0.79 -3.55
C ASP A 7 24.25 -0.36 -4.05
N ALA A 8 23.49 -0.06 -5.10
CA ALA A 8 22.62 -1.01 -5.77
C ALA A 8 22.54 -0.69 -7.28
N VAL A 9 22.06 -1.67 -8.05
CA VAL A 9 21.77 -1.54 -9.48
C VAL A 9 20.34 -1.98 -9.78
N PRO A 10 19.70 -1.55 -10.88
CA PRO A 10 18.39 -2.07 -11.24
C PRO A 10 18.46 -3.59 -11.39
N ALA A 11 17.55 -4.31 -10.75
CA ALA A 11 17.57 -5.76 -10.79
C ALA A 11 17.19 -6.27 -12.18
N ILE A 12 17.87 -7.33 -12.62
CA ILE A 12 17.50 -8.09 -13.82
C ILE A 12 17.02 -9.45 -13.35
N HIS A 13 15.71 -9.68 -13.41
CA HIS A 13 15.10 -10.94 -13.00
C HIS A 13 14.06 -11.39 -14.04
N PRO A 14 14.01 -12.68 -14.42
CA PRO A 14 13.08 -13.17 -15.45
C PRO A 14 11.60 -12.88 -15.16
N GLU A 15 11.21 -12.91 -13.88
CA GLU A 15 9.84 -12.66 -13.44
C GLU A 15 9.50 -11.18 -13.19
N LEU A 16 10.46 -10.27 -13.23
CA LEU A 16 10.24 -8.86 -12.86
C LEU A 16 9.14 -8.20 -13.71
N ASP A 17 9.11 -8.50 -15.01
CA ASP A 17 8.06 -7.99 -15.91
C ASP A 17 6.68 -8.54 -15.57
N ASN A 18 6.59 -9.75 -15.00
CA ASN A 18 5.32 -10.30 -14.52
C ASN A 18 4.91 -9.67 -13.19
N TRP A 19 5.86 -9.52 -12.27
CA TRP A 19 5.63 -8.93 -10.95
C TRP A 19 5.19 -7.47 -11.00
N ARG A 20 5.51 -6.74 -12.07
CA ARG A 20 5.05 -5.35 -12.31
C ARG A 20 3.65 -5.23 -12.90
N LYS A 21 3.02 -6.33 -13.35
CA LYS A 21 1.68 -6.28 -13.97
C LYS A 21 0.60 -6.35 -12.91
N ASN A 22 -0.30 -5.37 -12.89
CA ASN A 22 -1.39 -5.24 -11.89
C ASN A 22 -2.33 -6.45 -11.75
N PHE A 23 -2.43 -7.32 -12.76
CA PHE A 23 -3.28 -8.51 -12.76
C PHE A 23 -2.50 -9.84 -12.71
N VAL A 24 -1.17 -9.77 -12.55
CA VAL A 24 -0.31 -10.95 -12.39
C VAL A 24 0.42 -10.82 -11.06
N GLY A 25 1.25 -9.79 -10.92
CA GLY A 25 1.94 -9.47 -9.68
C GLY A 25 2.85 -10.59 -9.17
N VAL A 26 3.36 -10.40 -7.96
CA VAL A 26 3.88 -11.47 -7.11
C VAL A 26 2.69 -12.08 -6.39
N SER A 27 2.54 -13.40 -6.40
CA SER A 27 1.46 -14.09 -5.67
C SER A 27 2.02 -15.16 -4.74
N TYR A 28 1.32 -15.42 -3.64
CA TYR A 28 1.61 -16.51 -2.74
C TYR A 28 0.33 -16.99 -2.02
N VAL A 29 0.14 -18.32 -1.97
CA VAL A 29 -0.95 -18.94 -1.22
C VAL A 29 -0.51 -19.20 0.21
N HIS A 30 -1.06 -18.43 1.16
CA HIS A 30 -0.78 -18.61 2.57
C HIS A 30 -1.53 -19.82 3.13
N SER A 31 -0.79 -20.87 3.47
CA SER A 31 -1.37 -22.18 3.81
C SER A 31 -2.20 -22.18 5.10
N ALA A 32 -1.90 -21.32 6.07
CA ALA A 32 -2.64 -21.23 7.32
C ALA A 32 -3.99 -20.53 7.14
N SER A 33 -4.02 -19.39 6.45
CA SER A 33 -5.26 -18.65 6.19
C SER A 33 -6.03 -19.13 4.95
N LYS A 34 -5.42 -19.95 4.08
CA LYS A 34 -5.96 -20.35 2.76
C LYS A 34 -6.18 -19.19 1.78
N PHE A 35 -5.70 -17.99 2.11
CA PHE A 35 -5.76 -16.85 1.20
C PHE A 35 -4.65 -16.92 0.16
N GLU A 36 -4.98 -16.54 -1.06
CA GLU A 36 -3.99 -16.12 -2.05
C GLU A 36 -3.80 -14.61 -1.92
N LEU A 37 -2.58 -14.20 -1.60
CA LEU A 37 -2.20 -12.80 -1.60
C LEU A 37 -1.45 -12.50 -2.88
N PHE A 38 -1.79 -11.39 -3.52
CA PHE A 38 -1.07 -10.91 -4.68
C PHE A 38 -0.85 -9.40 -4.62
N GLY A 39 0.21 -8.93 -5.27
CA GLY A 39 0.52 -7.52 -5.37
C GLY A 39 1.49 -7.24 -6.52
N ALA A 40 1.30 -6.11 -7.19
CA ALA A 40 2.22 -5.65 -8.23
C ALA A 40 3.21 -4.65 -7.64
N ILE A 41 4.50 -4.93 -7.81
CA ILE A 41 5.60 -4.06 -7.39
C ILE A 41 5.94 -3.07 -8.50
N ASP A 42 6.48 -1.90 -8.16
CA ASP A 42 6.96 -0.97 -9.18
C ASP A 42 8.34 -1.37 -9.70
N ASP A 43 9.29 -1.66 -8.81
CA ASP A 43 10.67 -1.97 -9.18
C ASP A 43 11.43 -2.80 -8.12
N LEU A 44 12.53 -3.41 -8.54
CA LEU A 44 13.51 -4.06 -7.71
C LEU A 44 14.90 -3.55 -8.04
N TRP A 45 15.68 -3.25 -7.03
CA TRP A 45 17.12 -3.07 -7.15
C TRP A 45 17.83 -4.30 -6.57
N LEU A 46 19.06 -4.55 -7.02
CA LEU A 46 19.95 -5.58 -6.52
C LEU A 46 21.12 -4.90 -5.81
N GLY A 47 21.24 -5.15 -4.51
CA GLY A 47 22.35 -4.71 -3.69
C GLY A 47 23.65 -5.44 -4.02
N ASN A 48 24.78 -4.86 -3.63
CA ASN A 48 26.11 -5.48 -3.80
C ASN A 48 26.28 -6.78 -2.97
N ASP A 49 25.46 -6.95 -1.94
CA ASP A 49 25.36 -8.10 -1.04
C ASP A 49 24.53 -9.24 -1.64
N GLY A 50 23.89 -9.00 -2.79
CA GLY A 50 23.03 -9.94 -3.48
C GLY A 50 21.59 -9.95 -2.97
N GLU A 51 21.20 -9.05 -2.06
CA GLU A 51 19.82 -8.89 -1.64
C GLU A 51 19.03 -8.03 -2.63
N TYR A 52 17.79 -8.42 -2.89
CA TYR A 52 16.84 -7.60 -3.63
C TYR A 52 16.24 -6.55 -2.72
N ILE A 53 16.14 -5.33 -3.24
CA ILE A 53 15.62 -4.16 -2.54
C ILE A 53 14.32 -3.77 -3.25
N VAL A 54 13.21 -3.75 -2.51
CA VAL A 54 11.92 -3.32 -3.04
C VAL A 54 11.88 -1.80 -3.16
N VAL A 55 11.43 -1.33 -4.32
CA VAL A 55 11.37 0.09 -4.65
C VAL A 55 9.97 0.45 -5.12
N ASP A 56 9.42 1.50 -4.52
CA ASP A 56 8.07 1.98 -4.79
C ASP A 56 8.11 3.46 -5.21
N TYR A 57 7.44 3.79 -6.31
CA TYR A 57 7.44 5.12 -6.90
C TYR A 57 6.17 5.87 -6.49
N LYS A 58 6.35 6.95 -5.74
CA LYS A 58 5.24 7.82 -5.32
C LYS A 58 5.36 9.18 -5.99
N ALA A 59 4.26 9.67 -6.56
CA ALA A 59 4.17 11.01 -7.11
C ALA A 59 3.13 11.83 -6.35
N THR A 60 3.47 13.08 -6.04
CA THR A 60 2.54 14.04 -5.44
C THR A 60 2.86 15.46 -5.89
N SER A 61 2.05 16.42 -5.48
CA SER A 61 2.40 17.83 -5.55
C SER A 61 1.94 18.47 -4.24
N LYS A 62 2.87 18.74 -3.32
CA LYS A 62 2.61 19.33 -2.00
C LYS A 62 3.54 20.51 -1.79
N LYS A 63 3.09 21.51 -1.03
CA LYS A 63 3.95 22.61 -0.58
C LYS A 63 4.85 22.07 0.54
N GLY A 64 6.17 22.16 0.37
CA GLY A 64 7.15 21.68 1.35
C GLY A 64 7.75 20.31 1.02
N GLU A 65 8.45 19.73 1.99
CA GLU A 65 9.15 18.46 1.82
C GLU A 65 8.21 17.25 1.92
N VAL A 66 8.54 16.18 1.19
CA VAL A 66 7.88 14.89 1.32
C VAL A 66 8.62 14.03 2.34
N SER A 67 7.87 13.38 3.23
CA SER A 67 8.36 12.38 4.20
C SER A 67 7.39 11.19 4.28
N LEU A 68 7.62 10.26 5.23
CA LEU A 68 6.82 9.07 5.50
C LEU A 68 6.18 9.08 6.91
N ASP A 69 6.00 10.27 7.48
CA ASP A 69 5.65 10.44 8.90
C ASP A 69 4.17 10.72 9.15
N ALA A 70 3.37 11.01 8.11
CA ALA A 70 1.95 11.25 8.29
C ALA A 70 1.20 9.94 8.57
N ASP A 71 0.17 9.98 9.43
CA ASP A 71 -0.53 8.78 9.90
C ASP A 71 -1.04 7.88 8.76
N TRP A 72 -1.59 8.48 7.69
CA TRP A 72 -2.09 7.74 6.53
C TRP A 72 -0.99 7.06 5.70
N GLN A 73 0.28 7.47 5.84
CA GLN A 73 1.43 6.87 5.15
C GLN A 73 1.83 5.53 5.74
N ILE A 74 1.23 5.10 6.86
CA ILE A 74 1.35 3.72 7.35
C ILE A 74 0.90 2.71 6.28
N SER A 75 -0.05 3.08 5.42
CA SER A 75 -0.48 2.24 4.30
C SER A 75 0.64 1.96 3.30
N TYR A 76 1.52 2.94 3.04
CA TYR A 76 2.67 2.76 2.15
C TYR A 76 3.72 1.84 2.77
N LYS A 77 3.95 1.97 4.07
CA LYS A 77 4.86 1.11 4.83
C LYS A 77 4.39 -0.35 4.80
N ARG A 78 3.10 -0.59 5.09
CA ARG A 78 2.48 -1.91 5.00
C ARG A 78 2.51 -2.48 3.58
N GLN A 79 2.30 -1.64 2.56
CA GLN A 79 2.42 -2.05 1.16
C GLN A 79 3.84 -2.56 0.85
N MET A 80 4.87 -1.82 1.27
CA MET A 80 6.27 -2.22 1.11
C MET A 80 6.54 -3.57 1.82
N GLU A 81 6.08 -3.73 3.05
CA GLU A 81 6.25 -4.97 3.84
C GLU A 81 5.57 -6.17 3.19
N ILE A 82 4.35 -5.99 2.65
CA ILE A 82 3.64 -7.05 1.91
C ILE A 82 4.42 -7.46 0.65
N TYR A 83 5.01 -6.51 -0.07
CA TYR A 83 5.85 -6.84 -1.23
C TYR A 83 7.12 -7.58 -0.84
N GLN A 84 7.79 -7.15 0.23
CA GLN A 84 8.95 -7.84 0.77
C GLN A 84 8.60 -9.28 1.16
N TRP A 85 7.49 -9.47 1.88
CA TRP A 85 6.96 -10.77 2.27
C TRP A 85 6.65 -11.66 1.06
N LEU A 86 5.91 -11.15 0.07
CA LEU A 86 5.54 -11.89 -1.13
C LEU A 86 6.78 -12.41 -1.87
N LEU A 87 7.78 -11.56 -2.06
CA LEU A 87 9.03 -11.90 -2.72
C LEU A 87 9.86 -12.90 -1.92
N ARG A 88 9.93 -12.76 -0.59
CA ARG A 88 10.58 -13.74 0.32
C ARG A 88 9.90 -15.10 0.27
N LYS A 89 8.57 -15.16 0.29
CA LYS A 89 7.80 -16.41 0.15
C LYS A 89 7.99 -17.04 -1.24
N ASN A 90 8.37 -16.24 -2.24
CA ASN A 90 8.77 -16.70 -3.57
C ASN A 90 10.27 -17.03 -3.69
N GLY A 91 11.01 -17.08 -2.57
CA GLY A 91 12.38 -17.57 -2.50
C GLY A 91 13.46 -16.54 -2.80
N LEU A 92 13.13 -15.25 -2.92
CA LEU A 92 14.13 -14.21 -3.13
C LEU A 92 14.77 -13.79 -1.79
N PRO A 93 16.09 -13.56 -1.76
CA PRO A 93 16.74 -12.89 -0.63
C PRO A 93 16.40 -11.40 -0.70
N VAL A 94 15.47 -10.93 0.13
CA VAL A 94 14.97 -9.54 0.08
C VAL A 94 15.40 -8.79 1.33
N SER A 95 16.04 -7.65 1.12
CA SER A 95 16.49 -6.76 2.18
C SER A 95 15.35 -6.22 3.02
N GLN A 96 15.60 -5.98 4.32
CA GLN A 96 14.66 -5.26 5.18
C GLN A 96 14.49 -3.80 4.75
N ARG A 97 15.55 -3.22 4.17
CA ARG A 97 15.52 -1.86 3.65
C ARG A 97 14.83 -1.83 2.28
N GLY A 98 13.75 -1.08 2.19
CA GLY A 98 13.11 -0.65 0.94
C GLY A 98 13.32 0.84 0.69
N TRP A 99 13.00 1.29 -0.53
CA TRP A 99 13.10 2.70 -0.91
C TRP A 99 11.82 3.22 -1.54
N PHE A 100 11.39 4.40 -1.10
CA PHE A 100 10.39 5.18 -1.81
C PHE A 100 11.07 6.22 -2.68
N VAL A 101 10.87 6.13 -3.99
CA VAL A 101 11.27 7.15 -4.96
C VAL A 101 10.14 8.16 -5.06
N TYR A 102 10.26 9.25 -4.31
CA TYR A 102 9.19 10.22 -4.14
C TYR A 102 9.39 11.44 -5.05
N CYS A 103 8.57 11.54 -6.09
CA CYS A 103 8.52 12.69 -7.00
C CYS A 103 7.52 13.73 -6.50
N ASN A 104 7.99 14.88 -6.01
CA ASN A 104 7.14 16.00 -5.59
C ASN A 104 7.13 17.12 -6.63
N GLY A 105 5.99 17.37 -7.26
CA GLY A 105 5.81 18.42 -8.26
C GLY A 105 5.85 19.82 -7.66
N LYS A 106 6.73 20.68 -8.19
CA LYS A 106 6.91 22.07 -7.77
C LYS A 106 5.67 22.88 -8.09
N ARG A 107 5.16 23.59 -7.09
CA ARG A 107 3.98 24.48 -7.20
C ARG A 107 4.34 25.96 -7.30
N ASP A 108 5.61 26.27 -7.12
CA ASP A 108 6.21 27.60 -7.02
C ASP A 108 7.10 27.94 -8.23
N ALA A 109 6.94 27.21 -9.34
CA ALA A 109 7.55 27.58 -10.61
C ALA A 109 6.89 28.85 -11.18
N ASP A 110 7.63 29.61 -11.98
CA ASP A 110 7.19 30.90 -12.56
C ASP A 110 5.95 30.79 -13.47
N GLY A 111 5.55 29.58 -13.85
CA GLY A 111 4.35 29.27 -14.61
C GLY A 111 4.29 27.80 -15.01
N PHE A 112 3.15 27.34 -15.54
CA PHE A 112 3.01 25.94 -15.96
C PHE A 112 3.84 25.63 -17.21
N ASN A 113 3.86 26.52 -18.21
CA ASN A 113 4.69 26.41 -19.43
C ASN A 113 4.69 25.01 -20.11
N ASN A 114 3.59 24.26 -19.99
CA ASN A 114 3.47 22.85 -20.41
C ASN A 114 4.61 21.95 -19.88
N LYS A 115 5.13 22.26 -18.70
CA LYS A 115 6.24 21.57 -18.03
C LYS A 115 5.91 21.38 -16.56
N VAL A 116 5.99 20.14 -16.09
CA VAL A 116 5.94 19.85 -14.65
C VAL A 116 7.36 19.61 -14.17
N GLU A 117 7.79 20.41 -13.20
CA GLU A 117 9.09 20.26 -12.55
C GLU A 117 8.91 19.48 -11.25
N PHE A 118 9.83 18.56 -10.97
CA PHE A 118 9.76 17.71 -9.79
C PHE A 118 11.05 17.82 -8.98
N ILE A 119 10.90 17.66 -7.67
CA ILE A 119 11.99 17.33 -6.75
C ILE A 119 11.86 15.85 -6.44
N VAL A 120 12.88 15.06 -6.72
CA VAL A 120 12.93 13.64 -6.39
C VAL A 120 13.64 13.47 -5.05
N LYS A 121 13.01 12.75 -4.13
CA LYS A 121 13.63 12.30 -2.88
C LYS A 121 13.65 10.78 -2.82
N LEU A 122 14.72 10.24 -2.28
CA LEU A 122 14.84 8.82 -1.97
C LEU A 122 14.68 8.68 -0.47
N LEU A 123 13.59 8.04 -0.04
CA LEU A 123 13.26 7.88 1.37
C LEU A 123 13.47 6.40 1.74
N PRO A 124 14.46 6.08 2.59
CA PRO A 124 14.66 4.71 3.05
C PRO A 124 13.58 4.32 4.04
N TYR A 125 13.22 3.05 4.04
CA TYR A 125 12.32 2.47 5.03
C TYR A 125 12.81 1.08 5.43
N GLU A 126 12.97 0.85 6.73
CA GLU A 126 13.24 -0.48 7.28
C GLU A 126 11.89 -1.15 7.57
N GLY A 127 11.51 -2.10 6.71
CA GLY A 127 10.27 -2.85 6.85
C GLY A 127 10.44 -4.12 7.67
N SER A 128 9.38 -4.50 8.39
CA SER A 128 9.24 -5.83 8.98
C SER A 128 7.92 -6.44 8.51
N ASP A 129 8.01 -7.66 7.99
CA ASP A 129 6.87 -8.47 7.56
C ASP A 129 6.43 -9.50 8.60
N ASP A 130 7.00 -9.45 9.82
CA ASP A 130 6.74 -10.42 10.88
C ASP A 130 5.25 -10.44 11.31
N TRP A 131 4.53 -9.33 11.09
CA TRP A 131 3.12 -9.19 11.43
C TRP A 131 2.16 -9.82 10.40
N ILE A 132 2.63 -10.12 9.19
CA ILE A 132 1.76 -10.44 8.05
C ILE A 132 1.12 -11.81 8.22
N ASP A 133 1.89 -12.83 8.60
CA ASP A 133 1.37 -14.19 8.74
C ASP A 133 0.23 -14.24 9.79
N ASP A 134 0.39 -13.56 10.93
CA ASP A 134 -0.64 -13.46 11.99
C ASP A 134 -1.85 -12.65 11.52
N ALA A 135 -1.64 -11.49 10.89
CA ALA A 135 -2.74 -10.66 10.38
C ALA A 135 -3.59 -11.38 9.32
N LEU A 136 -2.99 -12.28 8.54
CA LEU A 136 -3.73 -13.11 7.59
C LEU A 136 -4.62 -14.16 8.27
N VAL A 137 -4.17 -14.73 9.38
CA VAL A 137 -4.98 -15.64 10.18
C VAL A 137 -6.12 -14.87 10.84
N ASP A 138 -5.84 -13.74 11.48
CA ASP A 138 -6.85 -12.89 12.12
C ASP A 138 -7.91 -12.41 11.12
N ALA A 139 -7.49 -12.02 9.91
CA ALA A 139 -8.40 -11.61 8.84
C ALA A 139 -9.32 -12.75 8.40
N ARG A 140 -8.81 -13.99 8.33
CA ARG A 140 -9.62 -15.17 8.03
C ARG A 140 -10.61 -15.46 9.15
N ASP A 141 -10.16 -15.47 10.39
CA ASP A 141 -11.02 -15.77 11.54
C ASP A 141 -12.14 -14.74 11.66
N THR A 142 -11.83 -13.47 11.39
CA THR A 142 -12.83 -12.39 11.31
C THR A 142 -13.83 -12.62 10.17
N LEU A 143 -13.37 -13.05 8.99
CA LEU A 143 -14.23 -13.29 7.83
C LEU A 143 -15.15 -14.51 8.00
N GLU A 144 -14.67 -15.57 8.66
CA GLU A 144 -15.42 -16.80 8.91
C GLU A 144 -16.31 -16.72 10.16
N SER A 145 -16.16 -15.69 10.99
CA SER A 145 -16.97 -15.47 12.19
C SER A 145 -18.44 -15.19 11.85
N ASN A 146 -19.35 -15.73 12.67
CA ASN A 146 -20.77 -15.37 12.63
C ASN A 146 -21.07 -14.07 13.41
N GLU A 147 -20.11 -13.57 14.17
CA GLU A 147 -20.20 -12.33 14.93
C GLU A 147 -19.41 -11.23 14.23
N LEU A 148 -20.05 -10.07 14.03
CA LEU A 148 -19.38 -8.90 13.45
C LEU A 148 -18.37 -8.33 14.46
N PRO A 149 -17.21 -7.84 14.00
CA PRO A 149 -16.28 -7.13 14.87
C PRO A 149 -16.93 -5.88 15.46
N PRO A 150 -16.60 -5.51 16.71
CA PRO A 150 -17.16 -4.32 17.34
C PRO A 150 -16.74 -3.06 16.59
N ALA A 151 -17.68 -2.12 16.49
CA ALA A 151 -17.39 -0.78 15.98
C ALA A 151 -16.38 -0.05 16.89
N SER A 152 -15.50 0.75 16.28
CA SER A 152 -14.59 1.62 17.03
C SER A 152 -15.14 3.06 17.03
N GLU A 153 -15.12 3.70 18.21
CA GLU A 153 -15.50 5.11 18.39
C GLU A 153 -14.58 6.10 17.64
N THR A 154 -13.40 5.64 17.21
CA THR A 154 -12.41 6.45 16.48
C THR A 154 -12.32 6.10 15.00
N CYS A 155 -13.18 5.21 14.49
CA CYS A 155 -13.19 4.82 13.09
C CYS A 155 -14.23 5.64 12.32
N ASP A 156 -13.78 6.52 11.43
CA ASP A 156 -14.65 7.36 10.58
C ASP A 156 -15.70 6.55 9.81
N TYR A 157 -15.37 5.33 9.37
CA TYR A 157 -16.32 4.45 8.69
C TYR A 157 -17.38 3.86 9.63
N CYS A 158 -17.00 3.53 10.87
CA CYS A 158 -17.96 3.07 11.88
C CYS A 158 -18.92 4.20 12.25
N ILE A 159 -18.39 5.40 12.50
CA ILE A 159 -19.18 6.61 12.78
C ILE A 159 -20.12 6.90 11.61
N TYR A 160 -19.58 6.93 10.38
CA TYR A 160 -20.38 7.13 9.18
C TYR A 160 -21.53 6.10 9.07
N ARG A 161 -21.23 4.81 9.27
CA ARG A 161 -22.24 3.75 9.18
C ARG A 161 -23.33 3.90 10.24
N GLU A 162 -22.96 4.26 11.46
CA GLU A 162 -23.90 4.52 12.56
C GLU A 162 -24.80 5.72 12.25
N GLU A 163 -24.21 6.83 11.82
CA GLU A 163 -24.92 8.06 11.49
C GLU A 163 -25.89 7.86 10.31
N THR A 164 -25.50 7.13 9.25
CA THR A 164 -26.38 6.91 8.09
C THR A 164 -27.49 5.90 8.32
N ALA A 165 -27.35 4.98 9.30
CA ALA A 165 -28.33 3.93 9.56
C ALA A 165 -29.74 4.49 9.90
N CYS A 166 -29.80 5.67 10.51
CA CYS A 166 -31.08 6.31 10.84
C CYS A 166 -31.86 6.79 9.59
N PHE A 167 -31.19 7.03 8.45
CA PHE A 167 -31.85 7.46 7.22
C PHE A 167 -32.31 6.30 6.31
N GLU A 168 -31.62 5.16 6.37
CA GLU A 168 -31.94 3.97 5.55
C GLU A 168 -33.22 3.25 6.03
N THR A 169 -33.56 3.41 7.30
CA THR A 169 -34.71 2.75 7.93
C THR A 169 -36.04 3.50 7.73
N HIS A 170 -36.01 4.73 7.21
CA HIS A 170 -37.18 5.61 7.10
C HIS A 170 -37.97 5.51 5.78
N ASP A 171 -37.55 4.69 4.80
CA ASP A 171 -38.21 4.58 3.49
C ASP A 171 -39.30 3.48 3.37
N ASN A 172 -39.59 2.74 4.45
CA ASN A 172 -40.63 1.69 4.43
C ASN A 172 -42.05 2.15 4.85
N HIS A 173 -42.29 3.45 5.08
CA HIS A 173 -43.61 3.97 5.47
C HIS A 173 -44.12 5.18 4.65
N ARG A 174 -43.90 5.20 3.34
CA ARG A 174 -44.72 6.01 2.41
C ARG A 174 -45.76 5.18 1.68
N SER A 175 -46.61 4.49 2.45
CA SER A 175 -47.90 4.02 1.95
C SER A 175 -48.88 5.20 1.90
N LEU A 176 -49.08 5.71 0.69
CA LEU A 176 -50.31 6.34 0.15
C LEU A 176 -51.41 6.65 1.18
N ASP A 177 -51.38 7.85 1.77
CA ASP A 177 -52.58 8.54 2.25
C ASP A 177 -52.76 9.82 1.42
N LEU A 178 -53.15 9.63 0.17
CA LEU A 178 -53.89 10.63 -0.60
C LEU A 178 -55.37 10.32 -0.38
N LYS A 179 -55.95 10.89 0.69
CA LYS A 179 -57.39 11.02 0.82
C LYS A 179 -57.80 12.41 0.33
N VAL A 180 -58.53 12.36 -0.79
CA VAL A 180 -59.55 13.27 -1.34
C VAL A 180 -59.62 14.67 -0.73
#